data_AF-A0A1H9KZW1-F1
#
_entry.id   AF-A0A1H9KZW1-F1
#
_cell.length_a   1.000
_cell.length_b   1.000
_cell.length_c   1.000
_cell.angle_alpha   90.00
_cell.angle_beta   90.00
_cell.angle_gamma   90.00
#
_symmetry.space_group_name_H-M   'P 1'
#
loop_
_entity.id
_entity.type
_entity.pdbx_description
1 polymer ?
#
loop_
_entity_poly.entity_id
_entity_poly.type
_entity_poly.pdbx_seq_one_letter_code
_entity_poly.pdbx_strand_id
1 'polypeptide(L)'
;MDTSLKNRCFWLAVHRSKKHDTTYLLRQHCLLSLISCLFIPQAVSANPLIDSYVQFNEKLSYAILKPMREGMGVELESVNVDYHDQPVSFQYQMWRLRPNSVCLPQKNKLLEYSACTEAASQFFRETCQTLQQKPIRAALYSNYKRLYCNAAASYQPVVAKVRRSEPMDETTAQRQQCSMLTIKAARTRKNIDIYERDKACEGDS
;
A
#
# COMPACT_ATOMS: atom_id res chain seq x y z
N MET A 1 41.15 -3.48 14.45
CA MET A 1 41.36 -3.08 13.05
C MET A 1 40.29 -2.07 12.69
N ASP A 2 40.76 -0.93 12.20
CA ASP A 2 40.11 0.37 12.08
C ASP A 2 38.96 0.50 11.05
N THR A 3 38.35 1.69 11.13
CA THR A 3 37.64 2.49 10.09
C THR A 3 36.12 2.30 10.00
N SER A 4 35.27 3.33 9.82
CA SER A 4 35.48 4.75 9.51
C SER A 4 34.19 5.53 9.76
N LEU A 5 34.23 6.56 10.61
CA LEU A 5 33.26 7.66 10.62
C LEU A 5 33.46 8.53 9.37
N LYS A 6 32.40 8.74 8.60
CA LYS A 6 32.28 9.87 7.67
C LYS A 6 30.99 10.59 7.99
N ASN A 7 31.09 11.76 8.61
CA ASN A 7 30.02 12.74 8.55
C ASN A 7 30.56 14.07 8.03
N ARG A 8 29.91 14.51 6.95
CA ARG A 8 30.21 15.68 6.14
C ARG A 8 29.60 16.91 6.81
N CYS A 9 30.39 17.97 6.97
CA CYS A 9 29.86 19.33 6.98
C CYS A 9 30.71 20.14 6.01
N PHE A 10 30.11 20.51 4.88
CA PHE A 10 30.64 21.46 3.91
C PHE A 10 29.48 22.32 3.41
N TRP A 11 29.82 23.54 2.97
CA TRP A 11 28.98 24.68 2.58
C TRP A 11 28.63 25.60 3.77
N LEU A 12 29.11 26.84 3.82
CA LEU A 12 28.94 27.88 2.79
C LEU A 12 30.18 28.72 2.47
N ALA A 13 30.04 29.43 1.35
CA ALA A 13 31.06 29.95 0.46
C ALA A 13 31.68 31.31 0.84
N VAL A 14 32.92 31.41 0.34
CA VAL A 14 33.72 32.56 -0.10
C VAL A 14 32.97 33.87 -0.42
N HIS A 15 33.48 35.00 0.10
CA HIS A 15 33.65 36.20 -0.71
C HIS A 15 34.93 36.97 -0.34
N ARG A 16 35.51 37.59 -1.37
CA ARG A 16 36.89 38.08 -1.48
C ARG A 16 36.95 39.62 -1.32
N SER A 17 38.03 40.08 -0.68
CA SER A 17 38.84 41.27 -1.00
C SER A 17 38.71 42.58 -0.20
N LYS A 18 39.90 42.98 0.29
CA LYS A 18 40.54 44.31 0.35
C LYS A 18 40.37 45.24 1.57
N LYS A 19 41.54 45.43 2.21
CA LYS A 19 42.04 46.45 3.15
C LYS A 19 41.35 47.83 3.10
N HIS A 20 40.92 48.37 4.24
CA HIS A 20 41.60 49.38 5.08
C HIS A 20 40.67 49.81 6.24
N ASP A 21 41.26 50.38 7.30
CA ASP A 21 40.62 50.98 8.50
C ASP A 21 40.14 49.98 9.57
N THR A 22 41.03 49.49 10.44
CA THR A 22 41.70 50.18 11.57
C THR A 22 40.72 50.78 12.59
N THR A 23 40.77 50.20 13.79
CA THR A 23 40.15 50.62 15.06
C THR A 23 38.62 50.48 15.16
N TYR A 24 38.17 49.78 16.21
CA TYR A 24 36.80 49.69 16.77
C TYR A 24 36.04 48.36 16.71
N LEU A 25 36.46 47.34 15.96
CA LEU A 25 35.75 46.04 15.93
C LEU A 25 36.51 44.84 16.51
N LEU A 26 37.56 45.07 17.31
CA LEU A 26 38.35 43.99 17.93
C LEU A 26 37.90 43.61 19.36
N ARG A 27 36.93 44.33 19.94
CA ARG A 27 36.49 44.08 21.33
C ARG A 27 35.23 43.23 21.43
N GLN A 28 34.43 43.11 20.35
CA GLN A 28 33.15 42.40 20.37
C GLN A 28 33.21 40.95 19.85
N HIS A 29 34.20 40.60 19.02
CA HIS A 29 34.36 39.23 18.53
C HIS A 29 35.11 38.28 19.48
N CYS A 30 35.83 38.79 20.49
CA CYS A 30 36.44 37.92 21.51
C CYS A 30 35.44 37.36 22.53
N LEU A 31 34.34 38.06 22.80
CA LEU A 31 33.37 37.63 23.81
C LEU A 31 32.41 36.53 23.32
N LEU A 32 32.18 36.41 22.01
CA LEU A 32 31.29 35.38 21.45
C LEU A 32 32.01 34.06 21.10
N SER A 33 33.33 34.07 20.96
CA SER A 33 34.14 32.84 20.79
C SER A 33 34.33 32.07 22.10
N LEU A 34 34.44 32.77 23.23
CA LEU A 34 34.62 32.17 24.55
C LEU A 34 33.36 31.47 25.10
N ILE A 35 32.18 31.79 24.60
CA ILE A 35 30.92 31.19 25.07
C ILE A 35 30.62 29.85 24.35
N SER A 36 31.21 29.57 23.18
CA SER A 36 31.04 28.28 22.48
C SER A 36 31.90 27.13 23.02
N CYS A 37 32.88 27.39 23.90
CA CYS A 37 33.74 26.34 24.48
C CYS A 37 33.33 25.88 25.88
N LEU A 38 32.31 26.47 26.51
CA LEU A 38 31.88 26.08 27.87
C LEU A 38 30.81 24.97 27.89
N PHE A 39 30.28 24.58 26.74
CA PHE A 39 29.51 23.35 26.58
C PHE A 39 30.36 22.30 25.86
N ILE A 40 31.46 21.88 26.48
CA ILE A 40 31.99 20.54 26.21
C ILE A 40 31.03 19.59 26.94
N PRO A 41 30.15 18.83 26.27
CA PRO A 41 29.42 17.78 26.94
C PRO A 41 30.47 16.84 27.51
N GLN A 42 30.55 16.80 28.84
CA GLN A 42 31.42 15.84 29.53
C GLN A 42 30.98 14.45 29.05
N ALA A 43 31.91 13.72 28.45
CA ALA A 43 31.69 12.32 28.16
C ALA A 43 31.48 11.62 29.51
N VAL A 44 30.22 11.37 29.85
CA VAL A 44 29.85 10.54 31.00
C VAL A 44 30.54 9.20 30.77
N SER A 45 31.52 8.85 31.60
CA SER A 45 32.17 7.55 31.51
C SER A 45 31.11 6.49 31.79
N ALA A 46 30.73 5.73 30.76
CA ALA A 46 29.77 4.64 30.89
C ALA A 46 30.33 3.62 31.90
N ASN A 47 29.67 3.49 33.06
CA ASN A 47 30.07 2.53 34.07
C ASN A 47 29.59 1.15 33.60
N PRO A 48 30.49 0.20 33.31
CA PRO A 48 30.11 -1.08 32.73
C PRO A 48 29.15 -1.89 33.61
N LEU A 49 29.17 -1.68 34.94
CA LEU A 49 28.19 -2.30 35.84
C LEU A 49 26.80 -1.68 35.68
N ILE A 50 26.72 -0.34 35.58
CA ILE A 50 25.44 0.36 35.36
C ILE A 50 24.87 -0.03 34.00
N ASP A 51 25.70 -0.09 32.95
CA ASP A 51 25.28 -0.50 31.62
C ASP A 51 24.76 -1.94 31.60
N SER A 52 25.44 -2.85 32.30
CA SER A 52 24.99 -4.25 32.40
C SER A 52 23.64 -4.38 33.09
N TYR A 53 23.40 -3.59 34.14
CA TYR A 53 22.14 -3.55 34.87
C TYR A 53 21.00 -2.95 34.02
N VAL A 54 21.27 -1.87 33.29
CA VAL A 54 20.32 -1.26 32.35
C VAL A 54 19.94 -2.26 31.26
N GLN A 55 20.91 -2.89 30.60
CA GLN A 55 20.64 -3.90 29.58
C GLN A 55 19.85 -5.10 30.10
N PHE A 56 20.14 -5.55 31.32
CA PHE A 56 19.38 -6.62 31.96
C PHE A 56 17.91 -6.22 32.17
N ASN A 57 17.67 -5.02 32.72
CA ASN A 57 16.31 -4.54 32.96
C ASN A 57 15.52 -4.30 31.67
N GLU A 58 16.17 -3.82 30.60
CA GLU A 58 15.55 -3.69 29.28
C GLU A 58 15.12 -5.06 28.73
N LYS A 59 16.01 -6.07 28.81
CA LYS A 59 15.69 -7.44 28.37
C LYS A 59 14.57 -8.06 29.19
N LEU A 60 14.58 -7.87 30.52
CA LEU A 60 13.53 -8.35 31.40
C LEU A 60 12.19 -7.68 31.06
N SER A 61 12.20 -6.35 30.91
CA SER A 61 11.01 -5.57 30.54
C SER A 61 10.45 -6.04 29.18
N TYR A 62 11.32 -6.27 28.20
CA TYR A 62 10.93 -6.80 26.89
C TYR A 62 10.32 -8.21 27.01
N ALA A 63 10.95 -9.11 27.78
CA ALA A 63 10.47 -10.48 27.96
C ALA A 63 9.07 -10.54 28.62
N ILE A 64 8.80 -9.65 29.58
CA ILE A 64 7.50 -9.54 30.24
C ILE A 64 6.45 -8.94 29.29
N LEU A 65 6.81 -7.90 28.54
CA LEU A 65 5.87 -7.19 27.66
C LEU A 65 5.60 -7.93 26.34
N LYS A 66 6.49 -8.80 25.89
CA LYS A 66 6.40 -9.48 24.59
C LYS A 66 5.11 -10.31 24.43
N PRO A 67 4.74 -11.23 25.35
CA PRO A 67 3.50 -11.99 25.21
C PRO A 67 2.24 -11.11 25.19
N MET A 68 2.23 -10.03 25.98
CA MET A 68 1.14 -9.07 26.00
C MET A 68 1.04 -8.33 24.66
N ARG A 69 2.17 -7.88 24.12
CA ARG A 69 2.27 -7.19 22.84
C ARG A 69 1.82 -8.05 21.67
N GLU A 70 2.26 -9.31 21.65
CA GLU A 70 1.85 -10.33 20.68
C GLU A 70 0.36 -10.63 20.81
N GLY A 71 -0.15 -10.82 22.03
CA GLY A 71 -1.58 -11.02 22.29
C GLY A 71 -2.45 -9.83 21.85
N MET A 72 -1.94 -8.60 21.97
CA MET A 72 -2.62 -7.40 21.46
C MET A 72 -2.46 -7.20 19.95
N GLY A 73 -1.46 -7.84 19.33
CA GLY A 73 -1.17 -7.73 17.89
C GLY A 73 -0.81 -6.31 17.48
N VAL A 74 -0.11 -5.54 18.32
CA VAL A 74 0.16 -4.11 18.05
C VAL A 74 1.17 -3.89 16.92
N GLU A 75 1.93 -4.92 16.55
CA GLU A 75 2.87 -4.86 15.43
C GLU A 75 2.11 -4.94 14.10
N LEU A 76 2.65 -4.28 13.07
CA LEU A 76 2.11 -4.36 11.72
C LEU A 76 2.61 -5.64 11.07
N GLU A 77 1.74 -6.62 10.94
CA GLU A 77 2.08 -7.91 10.33
C GLU A 77 1.69 -7.92 8.86
N SER A 78 2.53 -8.54 8.03
CA SER A 78 2.30 -8.73 6.59
C SER A 78 2.16 -10.21 6.29
N VAL A 79 1.11 -10.58 5.56
CA VAL A 79 0.80 -11.95 5.16
C VAL A 79 0.81 -12.02 3.64
N ASN A 80 1.48 -13.04 3.10
CA ASN A 80 1.44 -13.41 1.69
C ASN A 80 1.03 -14.88 1.60
N VAL A 81 -0.05 -15.16 0.88
CA VAL A 81 -0.56 -16.51 0.66
C VAL A 81 -0.93 -16.69 -0.80
N ASP A 82 -0.62 -17.86 -1.35
CA ASP A 82 -1.11 -18.25 -2.67
C ASP A 82 -2.45 -18.96 -2.48
N TYR A 83 -3.53 -18.34 -2.95
CA TYR A 83 -4.90 -18.83 -2.80
C TYR A 83 -5.52 -19.05 -4.18
N HIS A 84 -5.79 -20.31 -4.54
CA HIS A 84 -6.29 -20.71 -5.86
C HIS A 84 -5.48 -20.09 -7.01
N ASP A 85 -4.15 -20.27 -6.96
CA ASP A 85 -3.17 -19.69 -7.89
C ASP A 85 -3.15 -18.15 -7.96
N GLN A 86 -3.79 -17.49 -6.98
CA GLN A 86 -3.82 -16.03 -6.87
C GLN A 86 -2.99 -15.56 -5.67
N PRO A 87 -1.96 -14.71 -5.88
CA PRO A 87 -1.11 -14.23 -4.81
C PRO A 87 -1.83 -13.16 -3.99
N VAL A 88 -2.32 -13.52 -2.81
CA VAL A 88 -3.02 -12.62 -1.90
C VAL A 88 -2.05 -12.11 -0.83
N SER A 89 -1.77 -10.81 -0.88
CA SER A 89 -0.99 -10.11 0.14
C SER A 89 -1.88 -9.19 0.96
N PHE A 90 -1.72 -9.13 2.28
CA PHE A 90 -2.41 -8.15 3.12
C PHE A 90 -1.63 -7.85 4.41
N GLN A 91 -2.01 -6.76 5.07
CA GLN A 91 -1.47 -6.38 6.37
C GLN A 91 -2.57 -6.29 7.41
N TYR A 92 -2.23 -6.56 8.66
CA TYR A 92 -3.11 -6.34 9.80
C TYR A 92 -2.36 -5.77 10.99
N GLN A 93 -3.12 -5.10 11.86
CA GLN A 93 -2.63 -4.58 13.13
C GLN A 93 -3.79 -4.60 14.12
N MET A 94 -3.50 -4.82 15.39
CA MET A 94 -4.48 -4.99 16.48
C MET A 94 -5.57 -6.00 16.14
N TRP A 95 -5.19 -7.07 15.43
CA TRP A 95 -6.11 -8.11 14.94
C TRP A 95 -7.23 -7.58 14.05
N ARG A 96 -6.95 -6.52 13.30
CA ARG A 96 -7.84 -5.92 12.31
C ARG A 96 -7.11 -5.80 10.98
N LEU A 97 -7.77 -6.25 9.92
CA LEU A 97 -7.32 -6.08 8.55
C LEU A 97 -7.13 -4.59 8.25
N ARG A 98 -6.08 -4.24 7.51
CA ARG A 98 -5.95 -2.93 6.86
C ARG A 98 -6.44 -3.05 5.42
N PRO A 99 -7.66 -2.60 5.07
CA PRO A 99 -8.25 -2.88 3.75
C PRO A 99 -7.39 -2.37 2.58
N ASN A 100 -6.77 -1.20 2.76
CA ASN A 100 -5.93 -0.56 1.73
C ASN A 100 -4.58 -1.26 1.50
N SER A 101 -4.25 -2.29 2.28
CA SER A 101 -3.03 -3.09 2.12
C SER A 101 -3.25 -4.36 1.29
N VAL A 102 -4.51 -4.75 1.07
CA VAL A 102 -4.85 -5.97 0.35
C VAL A 102 -4.45 -5.83 -1.12
N CYS A 103 -3.71 -6.81 -1.65
CA CYS A 103 -3.25 -6.87 -3.04
C CYS A 103 -2.49 -5.63 -3.51
N LEU A 104 -1.76 -4.98 -2.59
CA LEU A 104 -1.02 -3.76 -2.90
C LEU A 104 -0.02 -3.90 -4.06
N PRO A 105 0.71 -5.03 -4.22
CA PRO A 105 1.63 -5.22 -5.36
C PRO A 105 0.94 -5.17 -6.72
N GLN A 106 -0.33 -5.62 -6.81
CA GLN A 106 -1.10 -5.69 -8.05
C GLN A 106 -1.86 -4.40 -8.37
N LYS A 107 -1.89 -3.42 -7.45
CA LYS A 107 -2.74 -2.21 -7.50
C LYS A 107 -2.71 -1.45 -8.83
N ASN A 108 -1.56 -1.42 -9.51
CA ASN A 108 -1.39 -0.68 -10.77
C ASN A 108 -1.94 -1.44 -12.00
N LYS A 109 -2.33 -2.70 -11.85
CA LYS A 109 -2.81 -3.56 -12.93
C LYS A 109 -4.24 -3.97 -12.63
N LEU A 110 -5.21 -3.22 -13.17
CA LEU A 110 -6.61 -3.31 -12.78
C LEU A 110 -7.19 -4.74 -12.77
N LEU A 111 -6.91 -5.53 -13.81
CA LEU A 111 -7.43 -6.90 -13.91
C LEU A 111 -6.79 -7.84 -12.87
N GLU A 112 -5.47 -7.78 -12.70
CA GLU A 112 -4.77 -8.57 -11.68
C GLU A 112 -5.18 -8.15 -10.26
N TYR A 113 -5.34 -6.84 -10.04
CA TYR A 113 -5.82 -6.30 -8.78
C TYR A 113 -7.24 -6.77 -8.46
N SER A 114 -8.15 -6.70 -9.42
CA SER A 114 -9.52 -7.20 -9.27
C SER A 114 -9.53 -8.67 -8.88
N ALA A 115 -8.85 -9.50 -9.67
CA ALA A 115 -8.76 -10.94 -9.42
C ALA A 115 -8.17 -11.26 -8.05
N CYS A 116 -7.11 -10.55 -7.65
CA CYS A 116 -6.50 -10.71 -6.33
C CYS A 116 -7.44 -10.29 -5.20
N THR A 117 -8.13 -9.14 -5.31
CA THR A 117 -9.02 -8.67 -4.24
C THR A 117 -10.26 -9.55 -4.09
N GLU A 118 -10.78 -10.10 -5.20
CA GLU A 118 -11.84 -11.10 -5.18
C GLU A 118 -11.39 -12.40 -4.50
N ALA A 119 -10.19 -12.90 -4.84
CA ALA A 119 -9.58 -14.06 -4.20
C ALA A 119 -9.35 -13.82 -2.69
N ALA A 120 -8.86 -12.65 -2.31
CA ALA A 120 -8.69 -12.27 -0.91
C ALA A 120 -10.01 -12.28 -0.13
N SER A 121 -11.08 -11.75 -0.74
CA SER A 121 -12.42 -11.76 -0.16
C SER A 121 -12.95 -13.18 0.07
N GLN A 122 -12.71 -14.09 -0.88
CA GLN A 122 -13.06 -15.52 -0.72
C GLN A 122 -12.22 -16.18 0.38
N PHE A 123 -10.91 -15.99 0.36
CA PHE A 123 -9.99 -16.48 1.37
C PHE A 123 -10.40 -16.08 2.80
N PHE A 124 -10.77 -14.81 3.02
CA PHE A 124 -11.22 -14.37 4.34
C PHE A 124 -12.51 -15.08 4.79
N ARG A 125 -13.48 -15.25 3.89
CA ARG A 125 -14.74 -15.97 4.19
C ARG A 125 -14.49 -17.43 4.55
N GLU A 126 -13.72 -18.14 3.74
CA GLU A 126 -13.43 -19.57 3.96
C GLU A 126 -12.56 -19.80 5.20
N THR A 127 -11.59 -18.93 5.44
CA THR A 127 -10.76 -18.98 6.66
C THR A 127 -11.60 -18.72 7.90
N CYS A 128 -12.50 -17.71 7.87
CA CYS A 128 -13.43 -17.48 8.96
C CYS A 128 -14.31 -18.71 9.21
N GLN A 129 -14.90 -19.30 8.17
CA GLN A 129 -15.74 -20.48 8.28
C GLN A 129 -14.98 -21.67 8.89
N THR A 130 -13.77 -21.92 8.41
CA THR A 130 -12.88 -22.97 8.94
C THR A 130 -12.59 -22.76 10.43
N LEU A 131 -12.25 -21.53 10.80
CA LEU A 131 -12.00 -21.18 12.19
C LEU A 131 -13.26 -21.26 13.05
N GLN A 132 -14.46 -21.05 12.50
CA GLN A 132 -15.70 -21.25 13.25
C GLN A 132 -16.00 -22.72 13.52
N GLN A 133 -15.76 -23.59 12.53
CA GLN A 133 -16.11 -25.01 12.59
C GLN A 133 -15.10 -25.87 13.36
N LYS A 134 -13.81 -25.53 13.30
CA LYS A 134 -12.72 -26.35 13.85
C LYS A 134 -11.93 -25.57 14.90
N PRO A 135 -12.41 -25.49 16.16
CA PRO A 135 -11.67 -24.82 17.21
C PRO A 135 -10.40 -25.59 17.59
N ILE A 136 -9.29 -24.86 17.74
CA ILE A 136 -7.99 -25.41 18.13
C ILE A 136 -7.55 -24.72 19.43
N ARG A 137 -6.92 -25.48 20.32
CA ARG A 137 -6.29 -24.94 21.54
C ARG A 137 -4.94 -24.30 21.20
N ALA A 138 -4.98 -23.09 20.63
CA ALA A 138 -3.80 -22.26 20.40
C ALA A 138 -3.97 -20.89 21.07
N ALA A 139 -2.88 -20.31 21.60
CA ALA A 139 -2.93 -19.08 22.40
C ALA A 139 -3.59 -17.90 21.67
N LEU A 140 -3.37 -17.78 20.35
CA LEU A 140 -3.87 -16.67 19.52
C LEU A 140 -5.10 -17.05 18.69
N TYR A 141 -5.72 -18.20 18.94
CA TYR A 141 -6.82 -18.71 18.12
C TYR A 141 -8.02 -17.75 18.06
N SER A 142 -8.44 -17.20 19.21
CA SER A 142 -9.57 -16.25 19.29
C SER A 142 -9.27 -14.95 18.53
N ASN A 143 -8.01 -14.53 18.53
CA ASN A 143 -7.52 -13.37 17.84
C ASN A 143 -7.54 -13.54 16.32
N TYR A 144 -7.00 -14.64 15.80
CA TYR A 144 -7.08 -14.97 14.38
C TYR A 144 -8.53 -15.15 13.91
N LYS A 145 -9.36 -15.84 14.70
CA LYS A 145 -10.80 -15.97 14.40
C LYS A 145 -11.47 -14.61 14.26
N ARG A 146 -11.19 -13.68 15.19
CA ARG A 146 -11.70 -12.30 15.12
C ARG A 146 -11.20 -11.57 13.88
N LEU A 147 -9.90 -11.64 13.60
CA LEU A 147 -9.28 -10.99 12.43
C LEU A 147 -9.97 -11.43 11.13
N TYR A 148 -10.00 -12.74 10.87
CA TYR A 148 -10.52 -13.27 9.61
C TYR A 148 -12.04 -13.12 9.49
N CYS A 149 -12.80 -13.28 10.58
CA CYS A 149 -14.24 -13.11 10.51
C CYS A 149 -14.66 -11.65 10.36
N ASN A 150 -13.95 -10.69 10.98
CA ASN A 150 -14.20 -9.28 10.73
C ASN A 150 -13.81 -8.90 9.29
N ALA A 151 -12.70 -9.42 8.79
CA ALA A 151 -12.29 -9.23 7.40
C ALA A 151 -13.36 -9.77 6.43
N ALA A 152 -13.83 -11.00 6.64
CA ALA A 152 -14.89 -11.62 5.84
C ALA A 152 -16.17 -10.78 5.78
N ALA A 153 -16.54 -10.13 6.89
CA ALA A 153 -17.76 -9.35 6.99
C ALA A 153 -17.62 -7.92 6.43
N SER A 154 -16.43 -7.32 6.49
CA SER A 154 -16.24 -5.88 6.21
C SER A 154 -15.42 -5.57 4.96
N TYR A 155 -14.62 -6.51 4.48
CA TYR A 155 -13.77 -6.29 3.32
C TYR A 155 -14.57 -6.39 2.00
N GLN A 156 -14.49 -5.32 1.20
CA GLN A 156 -15.14 -5.24 -0.11
C GLN A 156 -14.07 -5.36 -1.21
N PRO A 157 -14.16 -6.37 -2.09
CA PRO A 157 -13.22 -6.52 -3.20
C PRO A 157 -13.47 -5.45 -4.26
N VAL A 158 -12.41 -5.15 -5.03
CA VAL A 158 -12.54 -4.34 -6.24
C VAL A 158 -12.87 -5.27 -7.40
N VAL A 159 -13.96 -4.99 -8.10
CA VAL A 159 -14.43 -5.83 -9.22
C VAL A 159 -14.33 -5.05 -10.52
N ALA A 160 -13.44 -5.49 -11.41
CA ALA A 160 -13.30 -4.98 -12.76
C ALA A 160 -14.19 -5.79 -13.70
N LYS A 161 -15.29 -5.19 -14.15
CA LYS A 161 -16.13 -5.79 -15.19
C LYS A 161 -15.48 -5.57 -16.54
N VAL A 162 -14.94 -6.62 -17.14
CA VAL A 162 -14.67 -6.61 -18.59
C VAL A 162 -16.02 -6.81 -19.27
N ARG A 163 -16.63 -5.73 -19.78
CA ARG A 163 -17.73 -5.86 -20.74
C ARG A 163 -17.14 -6.54 -21.98
N ARG A 164 -17.25 -7.87 -22.04
CA ARG A 164 -17.27 -8.54 -23.34
C ARG A 164 -18.52 -8.00 -24.03
N SER A 165 -18.36 -7.48 -25.23
CA SER A 165 -19.50 -7.22 -26.10
C SER A 165 -20.30 -8.50 -26.11
N GLU A 166 -21.50 -8.50 -25.51
CA GLU A 166 -22.41 -9.62 -25.67
C GLU A 166 -22.56 -9.83 -27.18
N PRO A 167 -22.57 -11.08 -27.68
CA PRO A 167 -22.95 -11.30 -29.07
C PRO A 167 -24.29 -10.57 -29.23
N MET A 168 -24.30 -9.56 -30.10
CA MET A 168 -25.50 -8.78 -30.31
C MET A 168 -26.62 -9.76 -30.61
N ASP A 169 -27.71 -9.65 -29.86
CA ASP A 169 -28.92 -10.38 -30.17
C ASP A 169 -29.24 -10.18 -31.66
N GLU A 170 -29.63 -11.26 -32.34
CA GLU A 170 -29.79 -11.29 -33.80
C GLU A 170 -30.71 -10.16 -34.27
N THR A 171 -31.76 -9.87 -33.48
CA THR A 171 -32.68 -8.76 -33.73
C THR A 171 -32.02 -7.39 -33.60
N THR A 172 -31.09 -7.23 -32.66
CA THR A 172 -30.36 -5.98 -32.44
C THR A 172 -29.31 -5.77 -33.54
N ALA A 173 -28.65 -6.85 -33.98
CA ALA A 173 -27.69 -6.81 -35.09
C ALA A 173 -28.40 -6.43 -36.40
N GLN A 174 -29.56 -7.02 -36.66
CA GLN A 174 -30.39 -6.70 -37.81
C GLN A 174 -30.85 -5.24 -37.79
N ARG A 175 -31.35 -4.74 -36.65
CA ARG A 175 -31.72 -3.32 -36.46
C ARG A 175 -30.57 -2.36 -36.75
N GLN A 176 -29.38 -2.65 -36.23
CA GLN A 176 -28.20 -1.82 -36.50
C GLN A 176 -27.81 -1.84 -37.98
N GLN A 177 -27.87 -3.02 -38.60
CA GLN A 177 -27.58 -3.17 -40.02
C GLN A 177 -28.59 -2.40 -40.89
N CYS A 178 -29.89 -2.50 -40.58
CA CYS A 178 -30.94 -1.71 -41.23
C CYS A 178 -30.71 -0.20 -41.05
N SER A 179 -30.34 0.26 -39.84
CA SER A 179 -30.03 1.67 -39.55
C SER A 179 -28.86 2.18 -40.40
N MET A 180 -27.77 1.43 -40.45
CA MET A 180 -26.58 1.79 -41.25
C MET A 180 -26.88 1.83 -42.75
N LEU A 181 -27.64 0.86 -43.26
CA LEU A 181 -28.01 0.81 -44.68
C LEU A 181 -29.03 1.87 -45.06
N THR A 182 -29.87 2.30 -44.12
CA THR A 182 -30.78 3.44 -44.32
C THR A 182 -29.99 4.73 -44.57
N ILE A 183 -28.93 4.98 -43.79
CA ILE A 183 -28.05 6.14 -43.98
C ILE A 183 -27.32 6.04 -45.33
N LYS A 184 -26.82 4.85 -45.68
CA LYS A 184 -26.13 4.59 -46.96
C LYS A 184 -27.06 4.87 -48.15
N ALA A 185 -28.26 4.30 -48.16
CA ALA A 185 -29.24 4.47 -49.21
C ALA A 185 -29.70 5.94 -49.34
N ALA A 186 -29.89 6.64 -48.23
CA ALA A 186 -30.23 8.07 -48.24
C ALA A 186 -29.12 8.93 -48.85
N ARG A 187 -27.85 8.58 -48.61
CA ARG A 187 -26.68 9.30 -49.12
C ARG A 187 -26.43 9.07 -50.60
N THR A 188 -26.48 7.81 -51.06
CA THR A 188 -26.07 7.44 -52.42
C THR A 188 -27.22 7.45 -53.43
N ARG A 189 -28.46 7.21 -52.96
CA ARG A 189 -29.68 7.07 -53.78
C ARG A 189 -29.56 6.07 -54.93
N LYS A 190 -28.64 5.11 -54.83
CA LYS A 190 -28.48 4.04 -55.83
C LYS A 190 -29.50 2.94 -55.58
N ASN A 191 -30.11 2.41 -56.64
CA ASN A 191 -31.06 1.31 -56.54
C ASN A 191 -30.50 0.10 -55.79
N ILE A 192 -29.20 -0.17 -55.93
CA ILE A 192 -28.55 -1.30 -55.25
C ILE A 192 -28.47 -1.10 -53.73
N ASP A 193 -28.21 0.13 -53.27
CA ASP A 193 -28.13 0.44 -51.84
C ASP A 193 -29.54 0.49 -51.19
N ILE A 194 -30.55 0.90 -51.97
CA ILE A 194 -31.96 0.84 -51.58
C ILE A 194 -32.41 -0.62 -51.41
N TYR A 195 -32.07 -1.48 -52.37
CA TYR A 195 -32.36 -2.92 -52.28
C TYR A 195 -31.67 -3.59 -51.08
N GLU A 196 -30.39 -3.27 -50.83
CA GLU A 196 -29.67 -3.77 -49.65
C GLU A 196 -30.33 -3.33 -48.34
N ARG A 197 -30.77 -2.08 -48.25
CA ARG A 197 -31.54 -1.58 -47.09
C ARG A 197 -32.83 -2.36 -46.90
N ASP A 198 -33.65 -2.47 -47.94
CA ASP A 198 -34.97 -3.08 -47.85
C ASP A 198 -34.87 -4.54 -47.37
N LYS A 199 -33.95 -5.30 -47.96
CA LYS A 199 -33.64 -6.68 -47.54
C LYS A 199 -33.21 -6.77 -46.07
N ALA A 200 -32.42 -5.82 -45.57
CA ALA A 200 -31.96 -5.83 -44.19
C ALA A 200 -33.06 -5.46 -43.17
N CYS A 201 -34.03 -4.64 -43.59
CA CYS A 201 -35.10 -4.12 -42.74
C CYS A 201 -36.39 -4.99 -42.74
N GLU A 202 -36.45 -6.06 -43.55
CA GLU A 202 -37.64 -6.93 -43.70
C GLU A 202 -38.12 -7.64 -42.41
N GLY A 203 -37.30 -7.69 -41.35
CA GLY A 203 -37.62 -8.36 -40.08
C GLY A 203 -38.00 -7.44 -38.91
N ASP A 204 -38.15 -6.13 -39.14
CA ASP A 204 -38.29 -5.10 -38.08
C ASP A 204 -39.75 -4.62 -37.85
N SER A 205 -40.74 -5.34 -38.38
CA SER A 205 -42.18 -5.03 -38.32
C SER A 205 -42.92 -5.73 -37.18
#